data_AF-A0A8H3J7A2-F1
#
_entry.id   AF-A0A8H3J7A2-F1
#
_cell.length_a   1.000
_cell.length_b   1.000
_cell.length_c   1.000
_cell.angle_alpha   90.00
_cell.angle_beta   90.00
_cell.angle_gamma   90.00
#
_symmetry.space_group_name_H-M   'P 1'
#
loop_
_entity.id
_entity.type
_entity.pdbx_description
1 polymer ?
#
loop_
_entity_poly.entity_id
_entity_poly.type
_entity_poly.pdbx_seq_one_letter_code
_entity_poly.pdbx_strand_id
1 'polypeptide(L)'
;MTSPSLKNDNSVKSNLTPPIPTPHWGSQSGASFTVRATTTISARPQSVLDALLNTSSWPEWNNFVPRASLTNPPKDSNNPTRLLPGTKFTEHVDMAGRGRSTIVKMKLLMTVLDEMNEPGKNGFKVVWLGKGYPDWALRSERVHEIYEEDGGGGTVYDVYETFSGPLAWAVKFFVGGTLVKRFGQWNGELKEFVEGKC
;
A
#
# COMPACT_ATOMS: atom_id res chain seq x y z
N MET A 1 20.27 -21.64 16.54
CA MET A 1 19.32 -20.59 16.12
C MET A 1 19.44 -20.43 14.63
N THR A 2 18.57 -21.10 13.88
CA THR A 2 18.52 -21.06 12.43
C THR A 2 17.76 -19.80 12.00
N SER A 3 18.42 -18.91 11.26
CA SER A 3 17.76 -17.81 10.57
C SER A 3 16.66 -18.37 9.67
N PRO A 4 15.46 -17.76 9.61
CA PRO A 4 14.48 -18.16 8.62
C PRO A 4 15.06 -17.82 7.24
N SER A 5 15.25 -18.84 6.41
CA SER A 5 15.50 -18.67 4.99
C SER A 5 14.29 -17.94 4.41
N LEU A 6 14.47 -16.70 3.95
CA LEU A 6 13.51 -16.03 3.08
C LEU A 6 13.28 -16.97 1.89
N LYS A 7 12.09 -17.58 1.82
CA LYS A 7 11.66 -18.23 0.60
C LYS A 7 11.58 -17.10 -0.43
N ASN A 8 12.44 -17.14 -1.45
CA ASN A 8 12.25 -16.32 -2.63
C ASN A 8 10.94 -16.80 -3.28
N ASP A 9 9.83 -16.21 -2.85
CA ASP A 9 8.58 -16.36 -3.55
C ASP A 9 8.65 -15.47 -4.80
N ASN A 10 8.85 -16.12 -5.95
CA ASN A 10 8.89 -15.48 -7.26
C ASN A 10 7.54 -14.82 -7.65
N SER A 11 6.53 -14.82 -6.77
CA SER A 11 5.21 -14.24 -7.03
C SER A 11 5.18 -12.71 -6.92
N VAL A 12 6.02 -12.09 -6.09
CA VAL A 12 5.98 -10.64 -5.86
C VAL A 12 6.85 -9.91 -6.89
N LYS A 13 6.24 -9.04 -7.68
CA LYS A 13 6.95 -8.14 -8.60
C LYS A 13 6.89 -6.74 -8.02
N SER A 14 8.02 -6.06 -7.89
CA SER A 14 8.05 -4.63 -7.55
C SER A 14 9.10 -3.87 -8.35
N ASN A 15 8.74 -2.69 -8.83
CA ASN A 15 9.60 -1.87 -9.66
C ASN A 15 9.15 -0.41 -9.69
N LEU A 16 10.04 0.46 -10.17
CA LEU A 16 9.66 1.80 -10.61
C LEU A 16 9.07 1.72 -12.02
N THR A 17 8.03 2.50 -12.29
CA THR A 17 7.42 2.64 -13.62
C THR A 17 7.33 4.11 -14.01
N PRO A 18 7.07 4.40 -15.30
CA PRO A 18 6.45 5.66 -15.67
C PRO A 18 5.20 5.94 -14.81
N PRO A 19 4.84 7.22 -14.64
CA PRO A 19 3.68 7.59 -13.84
C PRO A 19 2.39 6.89 -14.29
N ILE A 20 1.71 6.26 -13.33
CA ILE A 20 0.38 5.68 -13.53
C ILE A 20 -0.65 6.74 -13.10
N PRO A 21 -1.67 7.01 -13.92
CA PRO A 21 -2.78 7.87 -13.54
C PRO A 21 -3.46 7.42 -12.25
N THR A 22 -3.90 8.38 -11.45
CA THR A 22 -4.52 8.12 -10.15
C THR A 22 -5.85 8.85 -10.04
N PRO A 23 -6.81 8.42 -9.20
CA PRO A 23 -8.16 8.98 -9.18
C PRO A 23 -8.23 10.50 -8.96
N HIS A 24 -7.36 11.08 -8.12
CA HIS A 24 -7.42 12.53 -7.85
C HIS A 24 -6.63 13.37 -8.84
N TRP A 25 -5.61 12.81 -9.49
CA TRP A 25 -4.70 13.58 -10.35
C TRP A 25 -4.72 13.17 -11.81
N GLY A 26 -5.47 12.12 -12.17
CA GLY A 26 -5.59 11.63 -13.53
C GLY A 26 -4.22 11.43 -14.19
N SER A 27 -4.15 11.73 -15.48
CA SER A 27 -2.92 11.70 -16.29
C SER A 27 -2.09 12.99 -16.21
N GLN A 28 -2.27 13.81 -15.17
CA GLN A 28 -1.70 15.17 -15.10
C GLN A 28 -0.21 15.23 -15.46
N SER A 29 0.11 16.22 -16.30
CA SER A 29 1.46 16.66 -16.60
C SER A 29 2.16 17.10 -15.30
N GLY A 30 3.16 16.33 -14.86
CA GLY A 30 3.95 16.63 -13.66
C GLY A 30 4.09 15.47 -12.67
N ALA A 31 3.41 14.34 -12.89
CA ALA A 31 3.77 13.10 -12.19
C ALA A 31 5.18 12.66 -12.63
N SER A 32 6.02 12.32 -11.65
CA SER A 32 7.47 12.12 -11.88
C SER A 32 7.83 10.63 -11.99
N PHE A 33 7.20 9.79 -11.16
CA PHE A 33 7.36 8.33 -11.21
C PHE A 33 6.27 7.64 -10.39
N THR A 34 6.15 6.34 -10.59
CA THR A 34 5.34 5.46 -9.74
C THR A 34 6.21 4.32 -9.23
N VAL A 35 6.03 3.93 -7.97
CA VAL A 35 6.46 2.63 -7.46
C VAL A 35 5.26 1.70 -7.47
N ARG A 36 5.41 0.49 -8.00
CA ARG A 36 4.35 -0.51 -8.07
C ARG A 36 4.83 -1.83 -7.49
N ALA A 37 3.96 -2.54 -6.80
CA ALA A 37 4.15 -3.93 -6.43
C ALA A 37 2.87 -4.72 -6.69
N THR A 38 3.01 -5.92 -7.25
CA THR A 38 1.91 -6.84 -7.53
C THR A 38 2.25 -8.25 -7.06
N THR A 39 1.26 -8.97 -6.56
CA THR A 39 1.36 -10.37 -6.16
C THR A 39 -0.01 -11.07 -6.29
N THR A 40 0.00 -12.39 -6.44
CA THR A 40 -1.21 -13.23 -6.35
C THR A 40 -1.26 -13.84 -4.95
N ILE A 41 -2.40 -13.72 -4.28
CA ILE A 41 -2.67 -14.23 -2.93
C ILE A 41 -3.76 -15.31 -3.04
N SER A 42 -3.50 -16.50 -2.52
CA SER A 42 -4.42 -17.63 -2.45
C SER A 42 -5.45 -17.45 -1.34
N ALA A 43 -6.25 -16.39 -1.46
CA ALA A 43 -7.32 -16.03 -0.55
C ALA A 43 -8.41 -15.27 -1.32
N ARG A 44 -9.56 -15.05 -0.67
CA ARG A 44 -10.64 -14.23 -1.25
C ARG A 44 -10.28 -12.73 -1.20
N PRO A 45 -10.75 -11.91 -2.16
CA PRO A 45 -10.49 -10.47 -2.17
C PRO A 45 -10.87 -9.78 -0.85
N GLN A 46 -11.99 -10.21 -0.24
CA GLN A 46 -12.46 -9.69 1.04
C GLN A 46 -11.44 -9.90 2.17
N SER A 47 -10.78 -11.07 2.23
CA SER A 47 -9.78 -11.36 3.26
C SER A 47 -8.56 -10.43 3.15
N VAL A 48 -8.14 -10.15 1.92
CA VAL A 48 -7.03 -9.21 1.64
C VAL A 48 -7.43 -7.79 2.01
N LEU A 49 -8.65 -7.37 1.66
CA LEU A 49 -9.18 -6.06 2.01
C LEU A 49 -9.26 -5.85 3.53
N ASP A 50 -9.77 -6.84 4.26
CA ASP A 50 -9.93 -6.73 5.70
C ASP A 50 -8.59 -6.67 6.44
N ALA A 51 -7.59 -7.42 5.98
CA ALA A 51 -6.21 -7.32 6.49
C ALA A 51 -5.59 -5.95 6.18
N LEU A 52 -5.77 -5.45 4.96
CA LEU A 52 -5.27 -4.14 4.54
C LEU A 52 -5.86 -3.01 5.40
N LEU A 53 -7.18 -2.99 5.58
CA LEU A 53 -7.86 -1.89 6.27
C LEU A 53 -7.72 -1.97 7.80
N ASN A 54 -7.45 -3.14 8.38
CA ASN A 54 -7.32 -3.28 9.83
C ASN A 54 -5.90 -3.01 10.31
N THR A 55 -5.65 -1.76 10.71
CA THR A 55 -4.32 -1.30 11.17
C THR A 55 -3.83 -1.96 12.45
N SER A 56 -4.72 -2.58 13.25
CA SER A 56 -4.30 -3.31 14.46
C SER A 56 -3.48 -4.55 14.15
N SER A 57 -3.67 -5.11 12.95
CA SER A 57 -2.96 -6.32 12.50
C SER A 57 -1.60 -6.04 11.89
N TRP A 58 -1.32 -4.79 11.48
CA TRP A 58 -0.10 -4.44 10.77
C TRP A 58 1.19 -4.78 11.54
N PRO A 59 1.30 -4.65 12.87
CA PRO A 59 2.50 -5.09 13.59
C PRO A 59 2.81 -6.59 13.44
N GLU A 60 1.83 -7.43 13.10
CA GLU A 60 1.98 -8.88 12.99
C GLU A 60 2.60 -9.29 11.64
N TRP A 61 2.43 -8.48 10.60
CA TRP A 61 2.86 -8.82 9.24
C TRP A 61 3.71 -7.76 8.57
N ASN A 62 3.46 -6.48 8.80
CA ASN A 62 4.03 -5.40 8.01
C ASN A 62 5.31 -4.82 8.65
N ASN A 63 6.48 -5.32 8.27
CA ASN A 63 7.75 -4.79 8.77
C ASN A 63 8.11 -3.44 8.14
N PHE A 64 7.51 -3.08 7.01
CA PHE A 64 7.71 -1.77 6.38
C PHE A 64 6.92 -0.67 7.12
N VAL A 65 5.66 -0.95 7.47
CA VAL A 65 4.77 -0.04 8.19
C VAL A 65 4.11 -0.78 9.35
N PRO A 66 4.86 -1.06 10.43
CA PRO A 66 4.36 -1.87 11.53
C PRO A 66 3.30 -1.16 12.37
N ARG A 67 3.06 0.13 12.16
CA ARG A 67 2.10 0.91 12.94
C ARG A 67 1.46 2.02 12.11
N ALA A 68 0.16 2.20 12.30
CA ALA A 68 -0.56 3.40 11.94
C ALA A 68 -1.12 4.09 13.20
N SER A 69 -1.26 5.41 13.17
CA SER A 69 -1.96 6.17 14.21
C SER A 69 -3.08 6.98 13.56
N LEU A 70 -4.32 6.69 13.95
CA LEU A 70 -5.51 7.34 13.42
C LEU A 70 -5.76 8.63 14.20
N THR A 71 -5.90 9.75 13.48
CA THR A 71 -6.10 11.08 14.07
C THR A 71 -7.58 11.47 14.11
N ASN A 72 -8.38 10.92 13.19
CA ASN A 72 -9.82 11.12 13.12
C ASN A 72 -10.47 9.84 12.60
N PRO A 73 -10.70 8.83 13.47
CA PRO A 73 -11.40 7.63 13.06
C PRO A 73 -12.81 7.99 12.55
N PRO A 74 -13.34 7.27 11.55
CA PRO A 74 -14.70 7.48 11.05
C PRO A 74 -15.72 7.38 12.18
N LYS A 75 -16.87 8.06 12.03
CA LYS A 75 -17.95 8.08 13.03
C LYS A 75 -18.63 6.73 13.25
N ASP A 76 -18.33 5.70 12.46
CA ASP A 76 -18.89 4.36 12.65
C ASP A 76 -18.02 3.58 13.65
N SER A 77 -18.40 3.67 14.92
CA SER A 77 -17.55 3.45 16.10
C SER A 77 -17.26 1.98 16.45
N ASN A 78 -17.67 1.01 15.62
CA ASN A 78 -17.57 -0.41 15.97
C ASN A 78 -16.19 -1.02 15.72
N ASN A 79 -15.34 -0.38 14.91
CA ASN A 79 -13.97 -0.83 14.70
C ASN A 79 -12.99 0.36 14.64
N PRO A 80 -12.40 0.78 15.78
CA PRO A 80 -11.60 2.00 15.86
C PRO A 80 -10.26 1.90 15.11
N THR A 81 -9.89 0.72 14.61
CA THR A 81 -8.63 0.48 13.89
C THR A 81 -8.82 0.21 12.40
N ARG A 82 -10.07 0.16 11.93
CA ARG A 82 -10.38 0.00 10.50
C ARG A 82 -10.32 1.35 9.79
N LEU A 83 -9.57 1.40 8.69
CA LEU A 83 -9.57 2.55 7.80
C LEU A 83 -10.85 2.55 6.95
N LEU A 84 -11.52 3.70 6.89
CA LEU A 84 -12.62 3.99 5.96
C LEU A 84 -12.38 5.35 5.26
N PRO A 85 -13.09 5.66 4.16
CA PRO A 85 -13.02 6.97 3.55
C PRO A 85 -13.24 8.10 4.58
N GLY A 86 -12.41 9.14 4.51
CA GLY A 86 -12.36 10.24 5.48
C GLY A 86 -11.40 10.03 6.65
N THR A 87 -10.87 8.82 6.83
CA THR A 87 -9.88 8.54 7.90
C THR A 87 -8.58 9.25 7.62
N LYS A 88 -8.14 10.10 8.54
CA LYS A 88 -6.79 10.65 8.58
C LYS A 88 -5.93 9.79 9.47
N PHE A 89 -4.81 9.31 8.95
CA PHE A 89 -3.89 8.46 9.69
C PHE A 89 -2.44 8.79 9.38
N THR A 90 -1.54 8.37 10.27
CA THR A 90 -0.09 8.51 10.10
C THR A 90 0.54 7.13 10.10
N GLU A 91 1.19 6.77 8.98
CA GLU A 91 2.05 5.60 8.88
C GLU A 91 3.39 5.86 9.57
N HIS A 92 3.85 4.90 10.36
CA HIS A 92 5.15 4.89 10.99
C HIS A 92 6.04 3.95 10.19
N VAL A 93 6.74 4.52 9.21
CA VAL A 93 7.49 3.78 8.20
C VAL A 93 8.89 3.45 8.69
N ASP A 94 9.22 2.16 8.71
CA ASP A 94 10.58 1.68 8.94
C ASP A 94 11.30 1.48 7.58
N MET A 95 12.05 2.50 7.18
CA MET A 95 12.82 2.46 5.93
C MET A 95 14.00 1.48 5.97
N ALA A 96 14.48 1.07 7.15
CA ALA A 96 15.57 0.09 7.29
C ALA A 96 15.07 -1.35 7.55
N GLY A 97 13.81 -1.52 7.96
CA GLY A 97 13.14 -2.81 8.18
C GLY A 97 13.83 -3.66 9.23
N ARG A 98 14.37 -3.01 10.27
CA ARG A 98 15.16 -3.66 11.33
C ARG A 98 14.70 -3.28 12.74
N GLY A 99 13.58 -2.55 12.87
CA GLY A 99 13.01 -2.14 14.17
C GLY A 99 13.92 -1.22 14.99
N ARG A 100 14.98 -0.67 14.39
CA ARG A 100 16.06 0.08 15.07
C ARG A 100 16.44 1.40 14.39
N SER A 101 15.73 1.81 13.33
CA SER A 101 16.02 3.03 12.56
C SER A 101 15.01 4.15 12.79
N THR A 102 15.35 5.33 12.28
CA THR A 102 14.45 6.49 12.19
C THR A 102 13.14 6.12 11.53
N ILE A 103 12.06 6.12 12.32
CA ILE A 103 10.69 6.00 11.83
C ILE A 103 10.33 7.27 11.06
N VAL A 104 10.02 7.13 9.77
CA VAL A 104 9.48 8.23 8.96
C VAL A 104 7.97 8.26 9.14
N LYS A 105 7.43 9.43 9.49
CA LYS A 105 5.98 9.61 9.65
C LYS A 105 5.37 10.12 8.36
N MET A 106 4.47 9.35 7.75
CA MET A 106 3.74 9.77 6.56
C MET A 106 2.28 10.00 6.91
N LYS A 107 1.81 11.23 6.70
CA LYS A 107 0.40 11.60 6.92
C LYS A 107 -0.41 11.27 5.69
N LEU A 108 -1.48 10.51 5.84
CA LEU A 108 -2.34 10.02 4.77
C LEU A 108 -3.82 10.30 5.08
N LEU A 109 -4.62 10.42 4.02
CA LEU A 109 -6.08 10.48 4.05
C LEU A 109 -6.60 9.37 3.15
N MET A 110 -7.39 8.44 3.69
CA MET A 110 -8.13 7.50 2.85
C MET A 110 -9.32 8.21 2.22
N THR A 111 -9.42 8.16 0.89
CA THR A 111 -10.43 8.90 0.11
C THR A 111 -11.42 8.00 -0.61
N VAL A 112 -11.01 6.79 -0.98
CA VAL A 112 -11.84 5.86 -1.76
C VAL A 112 -11.83 4.48 -1.11
N LEU A 113 -13.00 3.85 -1.09
CA LEU A 113 -13.24 2.43 -0.88
C LEU A 113 -14.44 2.06 -1.74
N ASP A 114 -14.16 1.56 -2.94
CA ASP A 114 -15.18 1.23 -3.93
C ASP A 114 -15.04 -0.23 -4.38
N GLU A 115 -16.17 -0.81 -4.80
CA GLU A 115 -16.16 -2.09 -5.53
C GLU A 115 -15.78 -1.84 -6.99
N MET A 116 -14.90 -2.69 -7.52
CA MET A 116 -14.55 -2.72 -8.93
C MET A 116 -15.34 -3.83 -9.61
N ASN A 117 -16.02 -3.50 -10.70
CA ASN A 117 -16.78 -4.44 -11.54
C ASN A 117 -16.40 -4.25 -13.03
N GLU A 118 -15.11 -3.98 -13.28
CA GLU A 118 -14.58 -3.83 -14.63
C GLU A 118 -14.25 -5.21 -15.22
N PRO A 119 -14.33 -5.43 -16.54
CA PRO A 119 -13.93 -6.70 -17.14
C PRO A 119 -12.50 -7.09 -16.74
N GLY A 120 -12.34 -8.25 -16.09
CA GLY A 120 -11.05 -8.75 -15.57
C GLY A 120 -10.60 -8.13 -14.25
N LYS A 121 -11.41 -7.26 -13.61
CA LYS A 121 -11.13 -6.66 -12.30
C LYS A 121 -12.39 -6.58 -11.45
N ASN A 122 -12.85 -7.73 -10.99
CA ASN A 122 -13.91 -7.84 -9.98
C ASN A 122 -13.29 -7.81 -8.57
N GLY A 123 -13.63 -6.83 -7.73
CA GLY A 123 -13.05 -6.70 -6.38
C GLY A 123 -13.16 -5.30 -5.77
N PHE A 124 -12.06 -4.75 -5.25
CA PHE A 124 -12.03 -3.50 -4.47
C PHE A 124 -10.90 -2.55 -4.87
N LYS A 125 -11.20 -1.25 -4.81
CA LYS A 125 -10.24 -0.15 -4.96
C LYS A 125 -10.18 0.67 -3.68
N VAL A 126 -8.97 0.84 -3.14
CA VAL A 126 -8.69 1.68 -1.97
C VAL A 126 -7.66 2.74 -2.33
N VAL A 127 -7.89 3.98 -1.92
CA VAL A 127 -7.02 5.11 -2.29
C VAL A 127 -6.63 5.93 -1.08
N TRP A 128 -5.34 6.16 -0.91
CA TRP A 128 -4.75 6.98 0.15
C TRP A 128 -3.99 8.17 -0.43
N LEU A 129 -4.37 9.38 -0.03
CA LEU A 129 -3.71 10.63 -0.40
C LEU A 129 -2.67 11.04 0.64
N GLY A 130 -1.44 11.28 0.19
CA GLY A 130 -0.36 11.91 0.94
C GLY A 130 -0.72 13.35 1.33
N LYS A 131 -0.63 13.63 2.63
CA LYS A 131 -0.90 14.95 3.24
C LYS A 131 0.27 15.42 4.12
N GLY A 132 1.46 14.85 3.90
CA GLY A 132 2.68 15.18 4.64
C GLY A 132 3.37 16.47 4.19
N TYR A 133 3.14 16.88 2.94
CA TYR A 133 3.77 18.04 2.30
C TYR A 133 2.71 18.90 1.60
N PRO A 134 2.99 20.19 1.35
CA PRO A 134 2.18 21.00 0.46
C PRO A 134 2.11 20.41 -0.96
N ASP A 135 0.95 20.49 -1.60
CA ASP A 135 0.69 19.89 -2.93
C ASP A 135 1.59 20.45 -4.05
N TRP A 136 2.19 21.64 -3.86
CA TRP A 136 3.17 22.19 -4.81
C TRP A 136 4.54 21.52 -4.71
N ALA A 137 4.88 20.95 -3.55
CA ALA A 137 6.19 20.40 -3.25
C ALA A 137 6.26 18.89 -3.50
N LEU A 138 5.33 18.15 -2.90
CA LEU A 138 5.22 16.70 -3.07
C LEU A 138 3.76 16.26 -2.95
N ARG A 139 3.27 15.62 -4.00
CA ARG A 139 2.03 14.84 -3.99
C ARG A 139 2.38 13.35 -4.06
N SER A 140 1.68 12.53 -3.28
CA SER A 140 1.77 11.07 -3.37
C SER A 140 0.40 10.43 -3.16
N GLU A 141 -0.05 9.56 -4.05
CA GLU A 141 -1.35 8.88 -3.98
C GLU A 141 -1.09 7.42 -4.17
N ARG A 142 -1.46 6.66 -3.13
CA ARG A 142 -1.34 5.22 -3.11
C ARG A 142 -2.68 4.62 -3.46
N VAL A 143 -2.70 3.79 -4.48
CA VAL A 143 -3.86 3.05 -4.91
C VAL A 143 -3.61 1.57 -4.67
N HIS A 144 -4.58 0.91 -4.07
CA HIS A 144 -4.63 -0.52 -3.84
C HIS A 144 -5.78 -1.08 -4.66
N GLU A 145 -5.47 -1.97 -5.58
CA GLU A 145 -6.44 -2.74 -6.36
C GLU A 145 -6.35 -4.19 -5.88
N ILE A 146 -7.49 -4.72 -5.44
CA ILE A 146 -7.63 -6.08 -4.91
C ILE A 146 -8.72 -6.73 -5.76
N TYR A 147 -8.38 -7.69 -6.61
CA TYR A 147 -9.36 -8.26 -7.52
C TYR A 147 -9.14 -9.76 -7.76
N GLU A 148 -10.18 -10.45 -8.20
CA GLU A 148 -10.13 -11.88 -8.49
C GLU A 148 -9.12 -12.18 -9.60
N GLU A 149 -8.34 -13.25 -9.41
CA GLU A 149 -7.49 -13.77 -10.48
C GLU A 149 -8.35 -14.44 -11.57
N ASP A 150 -7.98 -14.23 -12.82
CA ASP A 150 -8.63 -14.88 -13.96
C ASP A 150 -8.61 -16.40 -13.79
N GLY A 151 -9.80 -17.03 -13.79
CA GLY A 151 -9.95 -18.47 -13.56
C GLY A 151 -10.31 -18.88 -12.12
N GLY A 152 -10.47 -17.93 -11.19
CA GLY A 152 -11.16 -18.14 -9.91
C GLY A 152 -10.33 -18.79 -8.80
N GLY A 153 -8.99 -18.72 -8.86
CA GLY A 153 -8.06 -19.40 -7.94
C GLY A 153 -7.46 -18.56 -6.81
N GLY A 154 -7.69 -17.25 -6.80
CA GLY A 154 -7.08 -16.35 -5.83
C GLY A 154 -7.41 -14.88 -6.06
N THR A 155 -6.60 -14.02 -5.46
CA THR A 155 -6.71 -12.56 -5.51
C THR A 155 -5.41 -11.97 -6.05
N VAL A 156 -5.51 -11.13 -7.07
CA VAL A 156 -4.42 -10.23 -7.43
C VAL A 156 -4.47 -9.02 -6.52
N TYR A 157 -3.37 -8.77 -5.81
CA TYR A 157 -3.14 -7.55 -5.06
C TYR A 157 -2.11 -6.70 -5.79
N ASP A 158 -2.55 -5.57 -6.32
CA ASP A 158 -1.73 -4.60 -7.03
C ASP A 158 -1.78 -3.26 -6.31
N VAL A 159 -0.62 -2.82 -5.83
CA VAL A 159 -0.48 -1.55 -5.12
C VAL A 159 0.52 -0.68 -5.84
N TYR A 160 0.18 0.59 -6.02
CA TYR A 160 1.08 1.58 -6.59
C TYR A 160 0.96 2.92 -5.89
N GLU A 161 2.08 3.64 -5.80
CA GLU A 161 2.10 5.02 -5.32
C GLU A 161 2.73 5.92 -6.38
N THR A 162 1.95 6.87 -6.87
CA THR A 162 2.39 7.85 -7.88
C THR A 162 2.81 9.14 -7.18
N PHE A 163 4.04 9.59 -7.48
CA PHE A 163 4.62 10.80 -6.90
C PHE A 163 4.71 11.93 -7.93
N SER A 164 4.37 13.14 -7.52
CA SER A 164 4.40 14.35 -8.34
C SER A 164 4.96 15.56 -7.58
N GLY A 165 5.50 16.53 -8.32
CA GLY A 165 6.11 17.75 -7.78
C GLY A 165 7.64 17.71 -7.71
N PRO A 166 8.30 18.84 -7.43
CA PRO A 166 9.76 18.94 -7.45
C PRO A 166 10.46 17.96 -6.50
N LEU A 167 9.90 17.72 -5.30
CA LEU A 167 10.50 16.79 -4.34
C LEU A 167 10.36 15.33 -4.80
N ALA A 168 9.42 14.99 -5.69
CA ALA A 168 9.28 13.64 -6.19
C ALA A 168 10.53 13.19 -6.96
N TRP A 169 11.22 14.10 -7.64
CA TRP A 169 12.49 13.78 -8.30
C TRP A 169 13.57 13.38 -7.28
N ALA A 170 13.70 14.12 -6.19
CA ALA A 170 14.63 13.76 -5.12
C ALA A 170 14.28 12.40 -4.50
N VAL A 171 12.98 12.15 -4.25
CA VAL A 171 12.51 10.85 -3.76
C VAL A 171 12.91 9.72 -4.73
N LYS A 172 12.66 9.89 -6.03
CA LYS A 172 13.02 8.90 -7.07
C LYS A 172 14.50 8.55 -7.03
N PHE A 173 15.37 9.56 -7.01
CA PHE A 173 16.82 9.36 -7.08
C PHE A 173 17.41 8.78 -5.80
N PHE A 174 17.02 9.28 -4.63
CA PHE A 174 17.68 8.91 -3.37
C PHE A 174 17.04 7.72 -2.66
N VAL A 175 15.72 7.51 -2.81
CA VAL A 175 14.99 6.46 -2.08
C VAL A 175 14.21 5.51 -2.98
N GLY A 176 14.18 5.71 -4.29
CA GLY A 176 13.40 4.89 -5.23
C GLY A 176 13.72 3.38 -5.13
N GLY A 177 15.00 3.01 -5.08
CA GLY A 177 15.39 1.60 -4.90
C GLY A 177 14.96 1.01 -3.55
N THR A 178 14.93 1.82 -2.50
CA THR A 178 14.41 1.41 -1.19
C THR A 178 12.89 1.26 -1.22
N LEU A 179 12.17 2.19 -1.87
CA LEU A 179 10.71 2.10 -2.04
C LEU A 179 10.31 0.83 -2.78
N VAL A 180 11.01 0.46 -3.86
CA VAL A 180 10.77 -0.81 -4.58
C VAL A 180 10.91 -2.01 -3.63
N LYS A 181 12.01 -2.09 -2.87
CA LYS A 181 12.22 -3.19 -1.92
C LYS A 181 11.11 -3.25 -0.87
N ARG A 182 10.69 -2.10 -0.35
CA ARG A 182 9.70 -1.99 0.72
C ARG A 182 8.28 -2.29 0.25
N PHE A 183 7.90 -1.88 -0.96
CA PHE A 183 6.62 -2.24 -1.57
C PHE A 183 6.57 -3.74 -1.89
N GLY A 184 7.67 -4.32 -2.38
CA GLY A 184 7.78 -5.77 -2.51
C GLY A 184 7.61 -6.49 -1.17
N GLN A 185 8.27 -6.00 -0.12
CA GLN A 185 8.13 -6.56 1.23
C GLN A 185 6.70 -6.46 1.77
N TRP A 186 6.05 -5.30 1.65
CA TRP A 186 4.64 -5.11 2.02
C TRP A 186 3.74 -6.16 1.37
N ASN A 187 3.89 -6.38 0.05
CA ASN A 187 3.07 -7.34 -0.68
C ASN A 187 3.33 -8.79 -0.25
N GLY A 188 4.60 -9.17 -0.11
CA GLY A 188 4.98 -10.52 0.32
C GLY A 188 4.47 -10.84 1.73
N GLU A 189 4.61 -9.90 2.66
CA GLU A 189 4.18 -10.10 4.04
C GLU A 189 2.65 -10.11 4.18
N LEU A 190 1.93 -9.26 3.43
CA LEU A 190 0.47 -9.31 3.39
C LEU A 190 -0.02 -10.66 2.85
N LYS A 191 0.62 -11.17 1.78
CA LYS A 191 0.33 -12.49 1.20
C LYS A 191 0.51 -13.58 2.26
N GLU A 192 1.68 -13.67 2.88
CA GLU A 192 1.99 -14.68 3.90
C GLU A 192 0.99 -14.63 5.07
N PHE A 193 0.63 -13.43 5.52
CA PHE A 193 -0.31 -13.23 6.62
C PHE A 193 -1.72 -13.68 6.29
N VAL A 194 -2.23 -13.34 5.11
CA VAL A 194 -3.59 -13.69 4.70
C VAL A 194 -3.70 -15.18 4.40
N GLU A 195 -2.73 -15.76 3.68
CA GLU A 195 -2.71 -17.20 3.36
C GLU A 195 -2.52 -18.07 4.61
N GLY A 196 -1.77 -17.61 5.61
CA GLY A 196 -1.61 -18.31 6.89
C GLY A 196 -2.87 -18.36 7.74
N LYS A 197 -3.92 -17.62 7.39
CA LYS A 197 -5.24 -17.62 8.04
C LYS A 197 -6.30 -18.43 7.30
N CYS A 198 -5.98 -18.96 6.12
CA CYS A 198 -6.88 -19.74 5.27
C CYS A 198 -6.83 -21.24 5.58
#